data_AF-A0A4Y2PYD9-F1
#
_entry.id   AF-A0A4Y2PYD9-F1
#
_cell.length_a   1.000
_cell.length_b   1.000
_cell.length_c   1.000
_cell.angle_alpha   90.00
_cell.angle_beta   90.00
_cell.angle_gamma   90.00
#
_symmetry.space_group_name_H-M   'P 1'
#
loop_
_entity.id
_entity.type
_entity.pdbx_description
1 polymer ?
#
loop_
_entity_poly.entity_id
_entity_poly.type
_entity_poly.pdbx_seq_one_letter_code
_entity_poly.pdbx_strand_id
1 'polypeptide(L)'
;EKFQRIEEVDSLSVLPIDVTSNEVELNIGPDVPNIFEDKVQQSILNYVPHKTKTTNVELNILVKSNEPISHQPRRLPFSEKKIVQTQVAEWLEQGIVEPCSSEYSSRVVIVRKKDGTP
;
A
#
# COMPACT_ATOMS: atom_id res chain seq x y z
N GLU A 1 -18.34 -36.27 -1.71
CA GLU A 1 -17.97 -36.13 -0.29
C GLU A 1 -18.14 -34.70 0.18
N LYS A 2 -18.85 -34.50 1.30
CA LYS A 2 -18.98 -33.22 2.00
C LYS A 2 -17.78 -33.08 2.93
N PHE A 3 -16.99 -32.02 2.77
CA PHE A 3 -16.07 -31.59 3.83
C PHE A 3 -16.77 -30.51 4.66
N GLN A 4 -17.22 -30.91 5.84
CA GLN A 4 -17.44 -29.97 6.95
C GLN A 4 -16.07 -29.67 7.59
N ARG A 5 -15.75 -28.39 7.75
CA ARG A 5 -14.78 -27.93 8.74
C ARG A 5 -15.35 -26.64 9.35
N ILE A 6 -15.82 -26.75 10.57
CA ILE A 6 -16.03 -25.63 11.49
C ILE A 6 -14.76 -25.60 12.33
N GLU A 7 -14.00 -24.50 12.28
CA GLU A 7 -13.26 -24.00 13.44
C GLU A 7 -13.39 -22.48 13.41
N GLU A 8 -13.89 -21.94 14.51
CA GLU A 8 -13.94 -20.52 14.84
C GLU A 8 -12.57 -19.89 14.63
N VAL A 9 -12.46 -19.05 13.60
CA VAL A 9 -11.34 -18.11 13.52
C VAL A 9 -11.79 -16.90 14.31
N ASP A 10 -11.27 -16.84 15.54
CA ASP A 10 -11.37 -15.72 16.45
C ASP A 10 -11.28 -14.41 15.66
N SER A 11 -12.32 -13.59 15.79
CA SER A 11 -12.44 -12.33 15.08
C SER A 11 -11.27 -11.45 15.50
N LEU A 12 -10.22 -11.40 14.69
CA LEU A 12 -9.25 -10.31 14.72
C LEU A 12 -10.08 -9.06 14.44
N SER A 13 -10.53 -8.39 15.50
CA SER A 13 -11.16 -7.09 15.43
C SER A 13 -10.10 -6.13 14.93
N VAL A 14 -9.97 -6.04 13.61
CA VAL A 14 -9.31 -4.92 12.96
C VAL A 14 -10.11 -3.72 13.43
N LEU A 15 -9.57 -2.99 14.40
CA LEU A 15 -10.21 -1.79 14.90
C LEU A 15 -10.52 -0.93 13.68
N PRO A 16 -11.80 -0.61 13.41
CA PRO A 16 -12.12 0.25 12.30
C PRO A 16 -11.45 1.59 12.58
N ILE A 17 -10.39 1.90 11.82
CA ILE A 17 -9.88 3.27 11.76
C ILE A 17 -11.04 4.08 11.15
N ASP A 18 -11.79 4.75 12.02
CA ASP A 18 -12.84 5.67 11.64
C ASP A 18 -12.18 6.85 10.95
N VAL A 19 -12.51 7.04 9.67
CA VAL A 19 -12.11 8.24 8.93
C VAL A 19 -13.10 9.34 9.31
N THR A 20 -12.97 9.89 10.52
CA THR A 20 -13.67 11.12 10.87
C THR A 20 -12.96 12.27 10.18
N SER A 21 -13.65 13.02 9.31
CA SER A 21 -13.12 14.22 8.63
C SER A 21 -12.87 15.42 9.57
N ASN A 22 -12.67 15.18 10.86
CA ASN A 22 -12.48 16.22 11.87
C ASN A 22 -11.05 16.12 12.41
N GLU A 23 -10.36 17.26 12.39
CA GLU A 23 -9.09 17.59 13.04
C GLU A 23 -8.40 16.39 13.69
N VAL A 24 -7.43 15.80 12.96
CA VAL A 24 -6.62 14.70 13.47
C VAL A 24 -5.77 15.24 14.62
N GLU A 25 -6.27 15.18 15.85
CA GLU A 25 -5.45 15.32 17.04
C GLU A 25 -4.41 14.19 17.02
N LEU A 26 -3.16 14.55 16.73
CA LEU A 26 -2.06 13.60 16.69
C LEU A 26 -1.76 13.15 18.12
N ASN A 27 -2.00 11.87 18.41
CA ASN A 27 -1.64 11.30 19.70
C ASN A 27 -0.12 11.04 19.75
N ILE A 28 0.63 12.03 20.24
CA ILE A 28 2.11 12.00 20.33
C ILE A 28 2.59 11.20 21.58
N GLY A 29 1.67 10.85 22.48
CA GLY A 29 1.96 10.16 23.72
C GLY A 29 2.67 11.05 24.76
N PRO A 30 2.62 10.70 26.05
CA PRO A 30 3.14 11.55 27.14
C PRO A 30 4.67 11.56 27.25
N ASP A 31 5.36 10.65 26.56
CA ASP A 31 6.81 10.48 26.66
C ASP A 31 7.61 11.51 25.82
N VAL A 32 6.93 12.25 24.95
CA VAL A 32 7.54 13.31 24.15
C VAL A 32 7.50 14.61 24.96
N PRO A 33 8.65 15.27 25.21
CA PRO A 33 8.64 16.58 25.84
C PRO A 33 7.83 17.57 25.01
N ASN A 34 6.97 18.36 25.66
CA ASN A 34 6.06 19.35 25.06
C ASN A 34 6.74 20.29 24.03
N ILE A 35 8.04 20.50 24.16
CA ILE A 35 8.88 21.33 23.26
C ILE A 35 8.95 20.76 21.83
N PHE A 36 8.79 19.45 21.66
CA PHE A 36 8.88 18.77 20.37
C PHE A 36 7.51 18.48 19.74
N GLU A 37 6.41 18.58 20.48
CA GLU A 37 5.07 18.29 19.99
C GLU A 37 4.73 19.12 18.75
N ASP A 38 4.92 20.44 18.82
CA ASP A 38 4.71 21.35 17.70
C ASP A 38 5.55 20.97 16.47
N LYS A 39 6.81 20.60 16.69
CA LYS A 39 7.72 20.23 15.59
C LYS A 39 7.29 18.92 14.93
N VAL A 40 6.86 17.94 15.71
CA VAL A 40 6.36 16.66 15.21
C VAL A 40 5.05 16.87 14.44
N GLN A 41 4.12 17.63 15.00
CA GLN A 41 2.85 17.97 14.35
C GLN A 41 3.09 18.68 13.00
N GLN A 42 3.95 19.69 12.97
CA GLN A 42 4.30 20.38 11.73
C GLN A 42 5.00 19.48 10.71
N SER A 43 5.85 18.54 11.17
CA SER A 43 6.52 17.60 10.26
C SER A 43 5.55 16.63 9.60
N ILE A 44 4.52 16.20 10.33
CA ILE A 44 3.50 15.29 9.83
C ILE A 44 2.53 16.03 8.89
N LEU A 45 1.99 17.18 9.32
CA LEU A 45 1.00 17.93 8.55
C LEU A 45 1.55 18.47 7.22
N ASN A 46 2.83 18.86 7.20
CA ASN A 46 3.48 19.37 5.99
C ASN A 46 4.21 18.28 5.20
N TYR A 47 4.09 17.00 5.57
CA TYR A 47 4.79 15.92 4.88
C TYR A 47 4.25 15.77 3.46
N VAL A 48 5.10 16.09 2.48
CA VAL A 48 4.87 15.75 1.08
C VAL A 48 5.93 14.73 0.67
N PRO A 49 5.54 13.52 0.23
CA PRO A 49 6.49 12.49 -0.16
C PRO A 49 7.18 12.88 -1.47
N HIS A 50 8.27 13.63 -1.35
CA HIS A 50 9.16 13.93 -2.47
C HIS A 50 10.29 12.90 -2.49
N LYS A 51 10.58 12.34 -3.66
CA LYS A 51 11.74 11.48 -3.89
C LYS A 51 13.01 12.35 -3.98
N THR A 52 13.35 13.03 -2.88
CA THR A 52 14.41 14.06 -2.85
C THR A 52 15.81 13.46 -2.78
N LYS A 53 15.93 12.23 -2.26
CA LYS A 53 17.20 11.50 -2.13
C LYS A 53 16.97 10.00 -2.32
N THR A 54 17.82 9.35 -3.10
CA THR A 54 17.90 7.89 -3.19
C THR A 54 19.09 7.42 -2.37
N THR A 55 18.89 6.44 -1.49
CA THR A 55 19.98 5.74 -0.80
C THR A 55 20.48 4.59 -1.64
N ASN A 56 21.80 4.30 -1.63
CA ASN A 56 22.41 3.16 -2.34
C ASN A 56 22.13 1.81 -1.65
N VAL A 57 20.97 1.67 -1.01
CA VAL A 57 20.56 0.44 -0.34
C VAL A 57 19.60 -0.27 -1.27
N GLU A 58 19.93 -1.51 -1.61
CA GLU A 58 19.13 -2.35 -2.48
C GLU A 58 18.36 -3.38 -1.65
N LEU A 59 17.11 -3.65 -2.04
CA LEU A 59 16.32 -4.73 -1.48
C LEU A 59 16.68 -6.04 -2.19
N ASN A 60 17.30 -6.98 -1.47
CA ASN A 60 17.55 -8.32 -1.98
C ASN A 60 16.40 -9.27 -1.61
N ILE A 61 15.71 -9.83 -2.61
CA ILE A 61 14.61 -10.78 -2.42
C ILE A 61 15.14 -12.20 -2.57
N LEU A 62 15.25 -12.94 -1.45
CA LEU A 62 15.67 -14.34 -1.46
C LEU A 62 14.46 -15.27 -1.69
N VAL A 63 14.48 -16.00 -2.80
CA VAL A 63 13.40 -16.95 -3.15
C VAL A 63 13.67 -18.32 -2.50
N LYS A 64 12.61 -19.00 -2.06
CA LYS A 64 12.70 -20.36 -1.47
C LYS A 64 12.90 -21.47 -2.52
N SER A 65 12.41 -21.25 -3.75
CA SER A 65 12.45 -22.18 -4.86
C SER A 65 12.74 -21.44 -6.16
N ASN A 66 13.51 -22.05 -7.07
CA ASN A 66 13.83 -21.45 -8.38
C ASN A 66 12.71 -21.63 -9.42
N GLU A 67 11.52 -22.10 -9.02
CA GLU A 67 10.38 -22.23 -9.90
C GLU A 67 9.69 -20.86 -10.07
N PRO A 68 9.63 -20.31 -11.30
CA PRO A 68 9.05 -18.99 -11.52
C PRO A 68 7.53 -18.99 -11.35
N ILE A 69 7.01 -17.99 -10.64
CA ILE A 69 5.58 -17.80 -10.46
C ILE A 69 5.12 -16.73 -11.46
N SER A 70 4.43 -17.17 -12.52
CA SER A 70 3.85 -16.29 -13.53
C SER A 70 2.35 -16.48 -13.65
N HIS A 71 1.60 -15.41 -13.40
CA HIS A 71 0.16 -15.39 -13.50
C HIS A 71 -0.31 -14.44 -14.58
N GLN A 72 -1.21 -14.93 -15.43
CA GLN A 72 -1.88 -14.07 -16.41
C GLN A 72 -2.66 -12.94 -15.71
N PRO A 73 -2.62 -11.71 -16.23
CA PRO A 73 -3.44 -10.61 -15.73
C PRO A 73 -4.92 -10.95 -15.74
N ARG A 74 -5.64 -10.51 -14.69
CA ARG A 74 -7.09 -10.67 -14.62
C ARG A 74 -7.78 -9.74 -15.62
N ARG A 75 -8.92 -10.18 -16.18
CA ARG A 75 -9.80 -9.31 -16.96
C ARG A 75 -10.42 -8.25 -16.05
N LEU A 76 -10.20 -6.98 -16.39
CA LEU A 76 -10.78 -5.83 -15.68
C LEU A 76 -11.90 -5.19 -16.52
N PRO A 77 -12.99 -4.71 -15.89
CA PRO A 77 -13.94 -3.79 -16.52
C PRO A 77 -13.26 -2.55 -17.11
N PHE A 78 -13.93 -1.86 -18.04
CA PHE A 78 -13.35 -0.72 -18.74
C PHE A 78 -12.96 0.45 -17.80
N SER A 79 -13.80 0.73 -16.80
CA SER A 79 -13.55 1.77 -15.79
C SER A 79 -12.28 1.46 -14.98
N GLU A 80 -12.17 0.24 -14.48
CA GLU A 80 -11.03 -0.26 -13.70
C GLU A 80 -9.73 -0.30 -14.51
N LYS A 81 -9.80 -0.74 -15.77
CA LYS A 81 -8.65 -0.76 -16.67
C LYS A 81 -8.08 0.65 -16.86
N LYS A 82 -8.94 1.67 -17.00
CA LYS A 82 -8.50 3.06 -17.14
C LYS A 82 -7.75 3.54 -15.90
N ILE A 83 -8.24 3.21 -14.71
CA ILE A 83 -7.60 3.58 -13.43
C ILE A 83 -6.20 2.96 -13.34
N VAL A 84 -6.08 1.66 -13.60
CA VAL A 84 -4.78 0.96 -13.58
C VAL A 84 -3.81 1.57 -14.58
N GLN A 85 -4.27 1.85 -15.81
CA GLN A 85 -3.42 2.45 -16.84
C GLN A 85 -2.94 3.85 -16.46
N THR A 86 -3.80 4.69 -15.90
CA THR A 86 -3.43 6.03 -15.42
C THR A 86 -2.40 5.95 -14.30
N GLN A 87 -2.60 5.06 -13.32
CA GLN A 87 -1.66 4.91 -12.20
C GLN A 87 -0.29 4.40 -12.66
N VAL A 88 -0.27 3.43 -13.58
CA VAL A 88 1.00 2.91 -14.14
C VAL A 88 1.72 4.00 -14.94
N ALA A 89 1.02 4.81 -15.72
CA ALA A 89 1.61 5.92 -16.45
C ALA A 89 2.23 6.96 -15.51
N GLU A 90 1.52 7.33 -14.44
CA GLU A 90 2.03 8.22 -13.40
C GLU A 90 3.30 7.65 -12.74
N TRP A 91 3.31 6.36 -12.38
CA TRP A 91 4.48 5.73 -11.77
C TRP A 91 5.66 5.58 -12.72
N LEU A 92 5.42 5.42 -14.02
CA LEU A 92 6.47 5.45 -15.04
C LEU A 92 7.08 6.86 -15.13
N GLU A 93 6.25 7.91 -15.15
CA GLU A 93 6.72 9.30 -15.16
C GLU A 93 7.50 9.67 -13.90
N GLN A 94 7.06 9.20 -12.73
CA GLN A 94 7.74 9.40 -11.45
C GLN A 94 8.98 8.50 -11.26
N GLY A 95 9.25 7.57 -12.17
CA GLY A 95 10.36 6.60 -12.05
C GLY A 95 10.22 5.70 -10.82
N ILE A 96 9.00 5.32 -10.47
CA ILE A 96 8.68 4.34 -9.42
C ILE A 96 8.72 2.92 -10.00
N VAL A 97 8.25 2.74 -11.24
CA VAL A 97 8.25 1.46 -11.94
C VAL A 97 8.94 1.58 -13.30
N GLU A 98 9.36 0.45 -13.84
CA GLU A 98 9.95 0.36 -15.18
C GLU A 98 9.44 -0.89 -15.92
N PRO A 99 9.46 -0.91 -17.27
CA PRO A 99 9.15 -2.12 -18.02
C PRO A 99 10.15 -3.23 -17.71
N CYS A 100 9.65 -4.45 -17.50
CA CYS A 100 10.49 -5.62 -17.25
C CYS A 100 10.07 -6.82 -18.11
N SER A 101 11.02 -7.72 -18.36
CA SER A 101 10.80 -9.01 -19.02
C SER A 101 11.05 -10.19 -18.07
N SER A 102 10.64 -10.04 -16.81
CA SER A 102 10.83 -11.04 -15.76
C SER A 102 10.01 -12.31 -16.01
N GLU A 103 10.53 -13.45 -15.59
CA GLU A 103 9.77 -14.72 -15.54
C GLU A 103 8.72 -14.73 -14.41
N TYR A 104 8.80 -13.77 -13.48
CA TYR A 104 7.87 -13.62 -12.37
C TYR A 104 6.80 -12.58 -12.70
N SER A 105 5.53 -12.94 -12.50
CA SER A 105 4.40 -12.05 -12.72
C SER A 105 3.28 -12.33 -11.72
N SER A 106 2.96 -11.35 -10.88
CA SER A 106 1.84 -11.41 -9.95
C SER A 106 0.62 -10.67 -10.52
N ARG A 107 -0.59 -11.12 -10.16
CA ARG A 107 -1.83 -10.50 -10.65
C ARG A 107 -2.06 -9.14 -9.99
N VAL A 108 -2.49 -8.15 -10.77
CA VAL A 108 -2.95 -6.85 -10.27
C VAL A 108 -4.38 -6.99 -9.73
N VAL A 109 -4.62 -6.39 -8.57
CA VAL A 109 -5.94 -6.27 -7.94
C VAL A 109 -6.21 -4.80 -7.61
N ILE A 110 -7.46 -4.38 -7.74
CA ILE A 110 -7.89 -3.02 -7.39
C ILE A 110 -8.58 -3.10 -6.04
N VAL A 111 -8.16 -2.23 -5.12
CA VAL A 111 -8.70 -2.15 -3.76
C VAL A 111 -9.17 -0.73 -3.55
N ARG A 112 -10.47 -0.59 -3.25
CA ARG A 112 -11.05 0.72 -2.93
C ARG A 112 -10.54 1.18 -1.57
N LYS A 113 -10.06 2.41 -1.50
CA LYS A 113 -9.71 3.05 -0.23
C LYS A 113 -10.97 3.37 0.56
N LYS A 114 -10.80 3.55 1.88
CA LYS A 114 -11.90 3.86 2.80
C LYS A 114 -12.62 5.18 2.46
N ASP A 115 -11.90 6.14 1.89
CA ASP A 115 -12.44 7.43 1.41
C ASP A 115 -13.28 7.31 0.13
N GLY A 116 -13.48 6.09 -0.39
CA GLY A 116 -14.25 5.82 -1.60
C GLY A 116 -13.48 6.03 -2.90
N THR A 117 -12.21 6.46 -2.83
CA THR A 117 -11.34 6.53 -4.01
C THR A 117 -10.94 5.11 -4.44
N PRO A 118 -10.97 4.82 -5.76
CA PRO A 118 -10.62 3.51 -6.29
C PRO A 118 -9.11 3.26 -6.35
#